data_AF-A0A3D3TB73-F1
#
_entry.id   AF-A0A3D3TB73-F1
#
_cell.length_a   1.000
_cell.length_b   1.000
_cell.length_c   1.000
_cell.angle_alpha   90.00
_cell.angle_beta   90.00
_cell.angle_gamma   90.00
#
_symmetry.space_group_name_H-M   'P 1'
#
loop_
_entity.id
_entity.type
_entity.pdbx_description
1 polymer ?
#
loop_
_entity_poly.entity_id
_entity_poly.type
_entity_poly.pdbx_seq_one_letter_code
_entity_poly.pdbx_strand_id
1 'polypeptide(L)'
;MKFQYALFILVMLVFISCSGNMNKPDNTKPMYGEVAKSPEYQKIDDEFKLMCLQKFGSLYDAALAHAGFAWDYVDKNDFKSAMKRFNQVWLLDPSLPDSYYGFAFIMKMQNKQTDYERFYKMALEKDVDGEGKKRYEDRVSSVSVINQ
;
A
#
# COMPACT_ATOMS: atom_id res chain seq x y z
N MET A 1 -22.39 -14.02 55.78
CA MET A 1 -22.65 -14.08 54.31
C MET A 1 -22.64 -12.69 53.64
N LYS A 2 -21.66 -11.80 53.91
CA LYS A 2 -21.55 -10.49 53.22
C LYS A 2 -20.15 -10.18 52.66
N PHE A 3 -19.16 -11.04 52.90
CA PHE A 3 -17.78 -10.84 52.44
C PHE A 3 -17.42 -11.60 51.14
N GLN A 4 -18.26 -12.54 50.68
CA GLN A 4 -17.99 -13.28 49.43
C GLN A 4 -18.33 -12.49 48.16
N TYR A 5 -19.16 -11.45 48.25
CA TYR A 5 -19.52 -10.62 47.09
C TYR A 5 -18.50 -9.53 46.77
N ALA A 6 -17.64 -9.16 47.72
CA ALA A 6 -16.60 -8.14 47.50
C ALA A 6 -15.47 -8.64 46.58
N LEU A 7 -15.18 -9.95 46.61
CA LEU A 7 -14.11 -10.55 45.79
C LEU A 7 -14.53 -10.73 44.31
N PHE A 8 -15.83 -10.90 44.05
CA PHE A 8 -16.35 -11.05 42.68
C PHE A 8 -16.46 -9.73 41.91
N ILE A 9 -16.63 -8.61 42.61
CA ILE A 9 -16.73 -7.27 41.98
C ILE A 9 -15.34 -6.75 41.55
N LEU A 10 -14.26 -7.22 42.19
CA LEU A 10 -12.89 -6.83 41.82
C LEU A 10 -12.39 -7.50 40.51
N VAL A 11 -12.97 -8.64 40.12
CA VAL A 11 -12.57 -9.39 38.91
C VAL A 11 -13.24 -8.84 37.63
N MET A 12 -14.37 -8.14 37.74
CA MET A 12 -15.05 -7.54 36.56
C MET A 12 -14.46 -6.20 36.09
N LEU A 13 -13.61 -5.54 36.88
CA LEU A 13 -13.00 -4.25 36.54
C LEU A 13 -11.74 -4.34 35.68
N VAL A 14 -11.34 -5.54 35.23
CA VAL A 14 -10.16 -5.76 34.38
C VAL A 14 -10.52 -5.88 32.88
N PHE A 15 -11.76 -5.64 32.49
CA PHE A 15 -12.08 -5.29 31.10
C PHE A 15 -11.78 -3.80 30.85
N ILE A 16 -10.53 -3.41 31.11
CA ILE A 16 -9.99 -2.13 30.69
C ILE A 16 -9.99 -2.14 29.17
N SER A 17 -11.01 -1.47 28.63
CA SER A 17 -11.06 -0.77 27.36
C SER A 17 -9.79 -0.85 26.52
N CYS A 18 -9.69 -1.88 25.67
CA CYS A 18 -8.96 -1.74 24.42
C CYS A 18 -9.93 -1.24 23.34
N SER A 19 -10.47 -0.04 23.52
CA SER A 19 -10.94 0.75 22.38
C SER A 19 -9.69 1.27 21.68
N GLY A 20 -8.94 0.36 21.07
CA GLY A 20 -7.82 0.73 20.23
C GLY A 20 -8.37 1.64 19.14
N ASN A 21 -7.93 2.90 19.13
CA ASN A 21 -7.97 3.72 17.94
C ASN A 21 -7.12 3.00 16.88
N MET A 22 -7.70 1.99 16.22
CA MET A 22 -7.08 1.32 15.10
C MET A 22 -7.08 2.35 13.97
N ASN A 23 -5.92 2.94 13.70
CA ASN A 23 -5.76 3.87 12.59
C ASN A 23 -6.25 3.16 11.32
N LYS A 24 -7.29 3.73 10.70
CA LYS A 24 -7.93 3.16 9.51
C LYS A 24 -6.95 3.17 8.32
N PRO A 25 -6.79 2.06 7.58
CA PRO A 25 -5.98 2.05 6.37
C PRO A 25 -6.45 3.09 5.36
N ASP A 26 -5.52 3.82 4.77
CA ASP A 26 -5.78 4.91 3.82
C ASP A 26 -5.21 4.57 2.45
N ASN A 27 -6.08 4.20 1.51
CA ASN A 27 -5.68 3.82 0.16
C ASN A 27 -5.18 4.98 -0.72
N THR A 28 -5.17 6.21 -0.18
CA THR A 28 -4.56 7.39 -0.82
C THR A 28 -3.14 7.66 -0.34
N LYS A 29 -2.62 6.84 0.58
CA LYS A 29 -1.23 6.84 1.03
C LYS A 29 -0.52 5.56 0.60
N PRO A 30 0.82 5.60 0.40
CA PRO A 30 1.60 4.39 0.16
C PRO A 30 1.37 3.33 1.23
N MET A 31 1.35 2.06 0.81
CA MET A 31 1.17 0.88 1.67
C MET A 31 -0.03 1.02 2.63
N TYR A 32 -1.12 1.62 2.14
CA TYR A 32 -2.33 1.94 2.91
C TYR A 32 -2.09 2.79 4.17
N GLY A 33 -1.05 3.62 4.18
CA GLY A 33 -0.67 4.46 5.31
C GLY A 33 0.17 3.75 6.37
N GLU A 34 0.67 2.53 6.08
CA GLU A 34 1.59 1.78 6.95
C GLU A 34 1.05 1.50 8.36
N VAL A 35 -0.28 1.37 8.45
CA VAL A 35 -0.98 1.04 9.70
C VAL A 35 -1.26 -0.45 9.77
N ALA A 36 -1.25 -0.99 10.99
CA ALA A 36 -1.71 -2.36 11.22
C ALA A 36 -3.19 -2.49 10.82
N LYS A 37 -3.48 -3.42 9.91
CA LYS A 37 -4.85 -3.71 9.45
C LYS A 37 -5.58 -4.56 10.49
N SER A 38 -6.83 -4.19 10.82
CA SER A 38 -7.71 -5.00 11.64
C SER A 38 -8.11 -6.31 10.93
N PRO A 39 -8.64 -7.32 11.63
CA PRO A 39 -9.08 -8.57 11.00
C PRO A 39 -10.09 -8.36 9.85
N GLU A 40 -10.94 -7.34 9.95
CA GLU A 40 -11.89 -6.97 8.90
C GLU A 40 -11.18 -6.52 7.62
N TYR A 41 -10.15 -5.69 7.73
CA TYR A 41 -9.37 -5.24 6.56
C TYR A 41 -8.49 -6.35 5.98
N GLN A 42 -7.96 -7.23 6.83
CA GLN A 42 -7.21 -8.41 6.36
C GLN A 42 -8.13 -9.33 5.53
N LYS A 43 -9.36 -9.55 5.97
CA LYS A 43 -10.34 -10.32 5.21
C LYS A 43 -10.64 -9.69 3.83
N ILE A 44 -10.77 -8.37 3.76
CA ILE A 44 -10.97 -7.65 2.49
C ILE A 44 -9.76 -7.83 1.56
N ASP A 45 -8.54 -7.75 2.09
CA ASP A 45 -7.31 -8.00 1.34
C ASP A 45 -7.27 -9.43 0.77
N ASP A 46 -7.64 -10.43 1.57
CA ASP A 46 -7.64 -11.84 1.18
C ASP A 46 -8.71 -12.13 0.11
N GLU A 47 -9.91 -11.56 0.25
CA GLU A 47 -10.97 -11.63 -0.77
C GLU A 47 -10.50 -10.98 -2.08
N PHE A 48 -9.82 -9.83 -2.02
CA PHE A 48 -9.25 -9.20 -3.20
C PHE A 48 -8.18 -10.07 -3.88
N LYS A 49 -7.26 -10.65 -3.11
CA LYS A 49 -6.24 -11.58 -3.62
C LYS A 49 -6.88 -12.79 -4.30
N LEU A 50 -7.94 -13.36 -3.72
CA LEU A 50 -8.66 -14.48 -4.31
C LEU A 50 -9.32 -14.11 -5.65
N MET A 51 -9.97 -12.95 -5.72
CA MET A 51 -10.54 -12.44 -6.98
C MET A 51 -9.46 -12.23 -8.05
N CYS A 52 -8.30 -11.69 -7.67
CA CYS A 52 -7.16 -11.55 -8.56
C CYS A 52 -6.62 -12.90 -9.03
N LEU A 53 -6.46 -13.86 -8.12
CA LEU A 53 -6.01 -15.20 -8.47
C LEU A 53 -6.96 -15.88 -9.48
N GLN A 54 -8.28 -15.77 -9.27
CA GLN A 54 -9.28 -16.31 -10.18
C GLN A 54 -9.24 -15.65 -11.56
N LYS A 55 -9.01 -14.33 -11.61
CA LYS A 55 -9.04 -13.56 -12.86
C LYS A 55 -7.75 -13.66 -13.67
N PHE A 56 -6.60 -13.68 -13.02
CA PHE A 56 -5.28 -13.56 -13.65
C PHE A 56 -4.45 -14.84 -13.59
N GLY A 57 -4.88 -15.86 -12.83
CA GLY A 57 -4.19 -17.14 -12.71
C GLY A 57 -3.07 -17.16 -11.66
N SER A 58 -2.41 -16.02 -11.40
CA SER A 58 -1.42 -15.87 -10.32
C SER A 58 -1.48 -14.47 -9.69
N LEU A 59 -0.96 -14.34 -8.46
CA LEU A 59 -0.84 -13.03 -7.80
C LEU A 59 0.24 -12.16 -8.47
N TYR A 60 1.28 -12.78 -9.03
CA TYR A 60 2.33 -12.09 -9.77
C TYR A 60 1.78 -11.44 -11.05
N ASP A 61 1.04 -12.20 -11.87
CA ASP A 61 0.44 -11.68 -13.10
C ASP A 61 -0.62 -10.61 -12.79
N ALA A 62 -1.37 -10.78 -11.70
CA ALA A 62 -2.26 -9.75 -11.20
C ALA A 62 -1.51 -8.48 -10.80
N ALA A 63 -0.37 -8.59 -10.10
CA ALA A 63 0.45 -7.45 -9.71
C ALA A 63 0.99 -6.71 -10.94
N LEU A 64 1.48 -7.42 -11.96
CA LEU A 64 1.91 -6.84 -13.23
C LEU A 64 0.77 -6.10 -13.94
N ALA A 65 -0.42 -6.70 -14.03
CA ALA A 65 -1.59 -6.05 -14.64
C ALA A 65 -2.00 -4.78 -13.87
N HIS A 66 -2.02 -4.85 -12.54
CA HIS A 66 -2.31 -3.70 -11.68
C HIS A 66 -1.25 -2.59 -11.77
N ALA A 67 0.03 -2.95 -11.99
CA ALA A 67 1.09 -1.98 -12.26
C ALA A 67 0.86 -1.26 -13.59
N GLY A 68 0.48 -1.98 -14.64
CA GLY A 68 0.04 -1.39 -15.91
C GLY A 68 -1.08 -0.37 -15.71
N PHE A 69 -2.16 -0.75 -15.00
CA PHE A 69 -3.26 0.19 -14.70
C PHE A 69 -2.81 1.40 -13.87
N ALA A 70 -1.87 1.21 -12.94
CA ALA A 70 -1.35 2.30 -12.11
C ALA A 70 -0.62 3.34 -12.97
N TRP A 71 0.23 2.88 -13.88
CA TRP A 71 0.97 3.74 -14.80
C TRP A 71 0.05 4.42 -15.82
N ASP A 72 -0.99 3.75 -16.31
CA ASP A 72 -2.01 4.39 -17.16
C ASP A 72 -2.71 5.57 -16.46
N TYR A 73 -2.88 5.52 -15.14
CA TYR A 73 -3.40 6.64 -14.37
C TYR A 73 -2.35 7.74 -14.15
N VAL A 74 -1.08 7.38 -14.00
CA VAL A 74 0.03 8.37 -13.99
C VAL A 74 0.06 9.15 -15.29
N ASP A 75 -0.04 8.49 -16.44
CA ASP A 75 -0.02 9.11 -17.76
C ASP A 75 -1.21 10.08 -17.96
N LYS A 76 -2.30 9.86 -17.22
CA LYS A 76 -3.49 10.73 -17.17
C LYS A 76 -3.44 11.80 -16.07
N ASN A 77 -2.32 11.90 -15.33
CA ASN A 77 -2.16 12.74 -14.14
C ASN A 77 -3.16 12.47 -13.00
N ASP A 78 -3.81 11.31 -12.99
CA ASP A 78 -4.70 10.88 -11.88
C ASP A 78 -3.88 10.14 -10.82
N PHE A 79 -3.07 10.89 -10.07
CA PHE A 79 -2.20 10.34 -9.04
C PHE A 79 -2.96 9.70 -7.87
N LYS A 80 -4.22 10.10 -7.65
CA LYS A 80 -5.07 9.50 -6.60
C LYS A 80 -5.48 8.08 -6.98
N SER A 81 -5.88 7.86 -8.22
CA SER A 81 -6.20 6.51 -8.71
C SER A 81 -4.94 5.67 -8.90
N ALA A 82 -3.84 6.27 -9.37
CA ALA A 82 -2.55 5.59 -9.46
C ALA A 82 -2.09 5.05 -8.10
N MET A 83 -2.15 5.87 -7.04
CA MET A 83 -1.80 5.45 -5.68
C MET A 83 -2.59 4.21 -5.22
N LYS A 84 -3.90 4.17 -5.49
CA LYS A 84 -4.74 3.01 -5.16
C LYS A 84 -4.29 1.75 -5.90
N ARG A 85 -3.88 1.87 -7.16
CA ARG A 85 -3.40 0.74 -7.96
C ARG A 85 -2.02 0.28 -7.50
N PHE A 86 -1.07 1.18 -7.23
CA PHE A 86 0.22 0.79 -6.65
C PHE A 86 0.11 0.15 -5.27
N ASN A 87 -0.86 0.57 -4.44
CA ASN A 87 -1.20 -0.11 -3.20
C ASN A 87 -1.69 -1.55 -3.42
N GLN A 88 -2.42 -1.80 -4.50
CA GLN A 88 -2.83 -3.15 -4.89
C GLN A 88 -1.65 -3.97 -5.40
N VAL A 89 -0.75 -3.37 -6.18
CA VAL A 89 0.50 -4.03 -6.60
C VAL A 89 1.29 -4.50 -5.38
N TRP A 90 1.55 -3.61 -4.43
CA TRP A 90 2.25 -3.95 -3.19
C TRP A 90 1.54 -5.04 -2.38
N LEU A 91 0.21 -5.00 -2.32
CA LEU A 91 -0.59 -5.99 -1.59
C LEU A 91 -0.50 -7.39 -2.24
N LEU A 92 -0.52 -7.45 -3.57
CA LEU A 92 -0.47 -8.67 -4.35
C LEU A 92 0.92 -9.27 -4.35
N ASP A 93 1.94 -8.44 -4.56
CA ASP A 93 3.34 -8.82 -4.57
C ASP A 93 4.23 -7.68 -4.00
N PRO A 94 4.63 -7.75 -2.72
CA PRO A 94 5.51 -6.76 -2.10
C PRO A 94 6.98 -6.89 -2.55
N SER A 95 7.32 -7.88 -3.38
CA SER A 95 8.64 -8.00 -3.99
C SER A 95 8.73 -7.24 -5.32
N LEU A 96 7.60 -6.89 -5.93
CA LEU A 96 7.59 -6.22 -7.23
C LEU A 96 8.02 -4.74 -7.10
N PRO A 97 9.10 -4.30 -7.78
CA PRO A 97 9.62 -2.94 -7.62
C PRO A 97 8.67 -1.84 -8.11
N ASP A 98 7.77 -2.15 -9.05
CA ASP A 98 6.83 -1.20 -9.64
C ASP A 98 5.96 -0.47 -8.61
N SER A 99 5.54 -1.11 -7.51
CA SER A 99 4.79 -0.39 -6.46
C SER A 99 5.60 0.72 -5.82
N TYR A 100 6.90 0.46 -5.58
CA TYR A 100 7.79 1.40 -4.90
C TYR A 100 8.21 2.55 -5.82
N TYR A 101 8.50 2.26 -7.09
CA TYR A 101 8.70 3.30 -8.10
C TYR A 101 7.47 4.18 -8.27
N GLY A 102 6.26 3.59 -8.27
CA GLY A 102 5.00 4.31 -8.31
C GLY A 102 4.80 5.23 -7.10
N PHE A 103 5.07 4.74 -5.88
CA PHE A 103 5.02 5.56 -4.67
C PHE A 103 6.03 6.71 -4.75
N ALA A 104 7.28 6.43 -5.14
CA ALA A 104 8.31 7.44 -5.31
C ALA A 104 7.87 8.53 -6.32
N PHE A 105 7.36 8.14 -7.49
CA PHE A 105 6.83 9.06 -8.48
C PHE A 105 5.78 10.01 -7.88
N ILE A 106 4.76 9.46 -7.22
CA ILE A 106 3.66 10.25 -6.68
C ILE A 106 4.14 11.17 -5.55
N MET A 107 5.07 10.72 -4.70
CA MET A 107 5.65 11.57 -3.65
C MET A 107 6.46 12.73 -4.24
N LYS A 108 7.21 12.49 -5.33
CA LYS A 108 7.91 13.54 -6.07
C LYS A 108 6.93 14.57 -6.63
N MET A 109 5.84 14.13 -7.27
CA MET A 109 4.79 15.02 -7.79
C MET A 109 4.07 15.82 -6.68
N GLN A 110 4.07 15.33 -5.45
CA GLN A 110 3.51 16.01 -4.28
C GLN A 110 4.54 16.87 -3.51
N ASN A 111 5.76 17.05 -4.04
CA ASN A 111 6.86 17.76 -3.38
C ASN A 111 7.27 17.17 -2.02
N LYS A 112 7.06 15.86 -1.81
CA LYS A 112 7.43 15.13 -0.59
C LYS A 112 8.78 14.44 -0.79
N GLN A 113 9.85 15.23 -0.77
CA GLN A 113 11.19 14.77 -1.13
C GLN A 113 11.69 13.61 -0.25
N THR A 114 11.49 13.67 1.07
CA THR A 114 11.91 12.59 1.99
C THR A 114 11.22 11.26 1.67
N ASP A 115 9.91 11.29 1.40
CA ASP A 115 9.15 10.07 1.06
C ASP A 115 9.56 9.54 -0.33
N TYR A 116 9.82 10.44 -1.29
CA TYR A 116 10.36 10.07 -2.60
C TYR A 116 11.66 9.28 -2.45
N GLU A 117 12.65 9.81 -1.71
CA GLU A 117 13.95 9.16 -1.54
C GLU A 117 13.83 7.79 -0.87
N ARG A 118 12.97 7.70 0.14
CA ARG A 118 12.68 6.44 0.84
C ARG A 118 12.12 5.39 -0.12
N PHE A 119 11.04 5.70 -0.85
CA PHE A 119 10.42 4.72 -1.74
C PHE A 119 11.28 4.40 -2.96
N TYR A 120 12.02 5.38 -3.47
CA TYR A 120 12.96 5.15 -4.57
C TYR A 120 14.07 4.19 -4.16
N LYS A 121 14.64 4.35 -2.96
CA LYS A 121 15.60 3.40 -2.39
C LYS A 121 15.00 2.00 -2.25
N MET A 122 13.79 1.88 -1.70
CA MET A 122 13.11 0.59 -1.59
C MET A 122 12.89 -0.06 -2.96
N ALA A 123 12.57 0.73 -3.99
CA ALA A 123 12.42 0.23 -5.36
C ALA A 123 13.73 -0.37 -5.88
N LEU A 124 14.85 0.34 -5.71
CA LEU A 124 16.18 -0.13 -6.11
C LEU A 124 16.59 -1.42 -5.38
N GLU A 125 16.20 -1.59 -4.11
CA GLU A 125 16.46 -2.82 -3.34
C GLU A 125 15.69 -4.03 -3.89
N LYS A 126 14.52 -3.81 -4.52
CA LYS A 126 13.69 -4.86 -5.12
C LYS A 126 14.03 -5.12 -6.59
N ASP A 127 14.55 -4.11 -7.28
CA ASP A 127 14.81 -4.10 -8.71
C ASP A 127 16.23 -4.59 -9.05
N VAL A 128 16.50 -5.86 -8.75
CA VAL A 128 17.86 -6.42 -8.83
C VAL A 128 18.43 -6.50 -10.26
N ASP A 129 17.57 -6.55 -11.28
CA ASP A 129 17.96 -6.56 -12.69
C ASP A 129 18.06 -5.14 -13.29
N GLY A 130 17.54 -4.12 -12.59
CA GLY A 130 17.53 -2.72 -13.01
C GLY A 130 16.54 -2.40 -14.14
N GLU A 131 15.69 -3.33 -14.55
CA GLU A 131 14.71 -3.07 -15.61
C GLU A 131 13.61 -2.12 -15.15
N GLY A 132 13.17 -2.24 -13.90
CA GLY A 132 12.17 -1.34 -13.32
C GLY A 132 12.66 0.11 -13.29
N LYS A 133 13.93 0.32 -12.94
CA LYS A 133 14.60 1.62 -12.91
C LYS A 133 14.57 2.27 -14.27
N LYS A 134 14.95 1.52 -15.32
CA LYS A 134 14.94 2.02 -16.69
C LYS A 134 13.54 2.48 -17.09
N ARG A 135 12.52 1.64 -16.86
CA ARG A 135 11.11 1.99 -17.15
C ARG A 135 10.65 3.24 -16.37
N TYR A 136 11.06 3.36 -15.11
CA TYR A 136 10.75 4.51 -14.28
C TYR A 136 11.40 5.80 -14.81
N GLU A 137 12.68 5.76 -15.13
CA GLU A 137 13.44 6.90 -15.65
C GLU A 137 12.87 7.39 -16.98
N ASP A 138 12.55 6.47 -17.90
CA ASP A 138 11.92 6.79 -19.19
C ASP A 138 10.61 7.58 -19.00
N ARG A 139 9.77 7.18 -18.03
CA ARG A 139 8.51 7.89 -17.70
C ARG A 139 8.74 9.23 -17.01
N VAL A 140 9.68 9.32 -16.08
CA VAL A 140 9.98 10.59 -15.40
C VAL A 140 10.49 11.61 -16.42
N SER A 141 11.36 11.19 -17.33
CA SER A 141 11.86 12.02 -18.42
C SER A 141 10.73 12.48 -19.32
N SER A 142 9.80 11.60 -19.73
CA SER A 142 8.67 12.01 -20.58
C SER A 142 7.74 13.03 -19.90
N VAL A 143 7.46 12.87 -18.60
CA VAL A 143 6.62 13.81 -17.84
C VAL A 143 7.30 15.16 -17.62
N SER A 144 8.63 15.18 -17.44
CA SER A 144 9.39 16.42 -17.28
C SER A 144 9.46 17.28 -18.55
N VAL A 145 9.41 16.64 -19.72
CA VAL A 145 9.39 17.32 -21.03
C VAL A 145 8.03 17.98 -21.31
N ILE A 146 6.94 17.44 -20.77
CA ILE A 146 5.58 17.97 -21.00
C ILE A 146 5.28 19.21 -20.14
N ASN A 147 5.98 19.39 -19.02
CA ASN A 147 5.73 20.47 -18.06
C ASN A 147 6.72 21.65 -18.18
N GLN A 148 7.48 21.72 -19.29
CA GLN A 148 8.29 22.88 -19.70
C GLN A 148 7.63 23.57 -20.90
#